data_AF-A0A8X6T3T5-F1
#
_entry.id   AF-A0A8X6T3T5-F1
#
_cell.length_a   1.000
_cell.length_b   1.000
_cell.length_c   1.000
_cell.angle_alpha   90.00
_cell.angle_beta   90.00
_cell.angle_gamma   90.00
#
_symmetry.space_group_name_H-M   'P 1'
#
loop_
_entity.id
_entity.type
_entity.pdbx_description
1 polymer ?
#
loop_
_entity_poly.entity_id
_entity_poly.type
_entity_poly.pdbx_seq_one_letter_code
_entity_poly.pdbx_strand_id
1 'polypeptide(L)'
;MQFGLCNAASTFQRFVDEVLRGLNFVYAFIDDILVASSSEAEHIQHLRLLFNEDRVEAIFKFPKPTTITQLRRFLGMLNYYRRFIRQAAHILAPLVKFLKGIRNKKRPKRKVKTKPEEALEWTDEATTAFELVKQA
;
A
#
# COMPACT_ATOMS: atom_id res chain seq x y z
N MET A 1 12.90 -3.18 5.88
CA MET A 1 13.60 -4.18 5.04
C MET A 1 14.67 -3.49 4.22
N GLN A 2 15.79 -4.17 4.00
CA GLN A 2 16.82 -3.78 3.04
C GLN A 2 16.18 -3.47 1.67
N PHE A 3 16.71 -2.48 0.96
CA PHE A 3 16.42 -2.26 -0.46
C PHE A 3 16.51 -3.62 -1.22
N GLY A 4 15.55 -3.92 -2.12
CA GLY A 4 15.68 -5.10 -2.99
C GLY A 4 14.52 -6.12 -3.03
N LEU A 5 13.33 -5.83 -2.47
CA LEU A 5 12.15 -6.66 -2.81
C LEU A 5 11.66 -6.25 -4.21
N CYS A 6 11.89 -7.10 -5.22
CA CYS A 6 11.60 -6.79 -6.63
C CYS A 6 10.16 -6.33 -6.93
N ASN A 7 9.20 -6.56 -6.03
CA ASN A 7 7.78 -6.22 -6.22
C ASN A 7 7.28 -5.06 -5.35
N ALA A 8 8.15 -4.38 -4.59
CA ALA A 8 7.73 -3.26 -3.76
C ALA A 8 7.22 -2.08 -4.61
N ALA A 9 8.01 -1.69 -5.62
CA ALA A 9 7.64 -0.63 -6.57
C ALA A 9 6.35 -0.94 -7.33
N SER A 10 6.17 -2.18 -7.80
CA SER A 10 4.94 -2.58 -8.52
C SER A 10 3.71 -2.65 -7.62
N THR A 11 3.88 -2.96 -6.34
CA THR A 11 2.79 -2.92 -5.36
C THR A 11 2.40 -1.48 -5.04
N PHE A 12 3.38 -0.60 -4.93
CA PHE A 12 3.14 0.82 -4.70
C PHE A 12 2.49 1.50 -5.92
N GLN A 13 3.01 1.25 -7.12
CA GLN A 13 2.43 1.71 -8.37
C GLN A 13 0.94 1.38 -8.46
N ARG A 14 0.57 0.11 -8.21
CA ARG A 14 -0.83 -0.33 -8.22
C ARG A 14 -1.72 0.39 -7.21
N PHE A 15 -1.17 0.79 -6.07
CA PHE A 15 -1.90 1.54 -5.07
C PHE A 15 -2.14 2.97 -5.53
N VAL A 16 -1.10 3.63 -6.06
CA VAL A 16 -1.23 4.98 -6.61
C VAL A 16 -2.20 4.99 -7.81
N ASP A 17 -2.13 3.99 -8.69
CA ASP A 17 -3.07 3.82 -9.80
C ASP A 17 -4.52 3.67 -9.31
N GLU A 18 -4.74 3.03 -8.16
CA GLU A 18 -6.07 2.88 -7.55
C GLU A 18 -6.59 4.23 -7.02
N VAL A 19 -5.74 5.00 -6.32
CA VAL A 19 -6.08 6.31 -5.76
C VAL A 19 -6.33 7.34 -6.87
N LEU A 20 -5.57 7.26 -7.96
CA LEU A 20 -5.68 8.16 -9.12
C LEU A 20 -6.68 7.68 -10.17
N ARG A 21 -7.36 6.55 -9.94
CA ARG A 21 -8.33 6.02 -10.88
C ARG A 21 -9.39 7.07 -11.20
N GLY A 22 -9.69 7.21 -12.49
CA GLY A 22 -10.64 8.18 -13.03
C GLY A 22 -10.06 9.56 -13.38
N LEU A 23 -8.76 9.81 -13.12
CA LEU A 23 -8.08 11.02 -13.56
C LEU A 23 -7.25 10.74 -14.83
N ASN A 24 -7.82 11.00 -16.01
CA ASN A 24 -7.14 10.72 -17.29
C ASN A 24 -5.96 11.67 -17.58
N PHE A 25 -5.84 12.76 -16.82
CA PHE A 25 -4.80 13.78 -16.96
C PHE A 25 -3.62 13.57 -15.99
N VAL A 26 -3.65 12.50 -15.18
CA VAL A 26 -2.61 12.18 -14.20
C VAL A 26 -1.99 10.83 -14.53
N TYR A 27 -0.66 10.80 -14.53
CA TYR A 27 0.12 9.58 -14.67
C TYR A 27 1.08 9.46 -13.49
N ALA A 28 0.94 8.40 -12.70
CA ALA A 28 1.92 8.09 -11.65
C ALA A 28 2.98 7.13 -12.19
N PHE A 29 4.23 7.38 -11.85
CA PHE A 29 5.33 6.46 -12.07
C PHE A 29 6.23 6.40 -10.85
N ILE A 30 6.13 5.31 -10.10
CA ILE A 30 6.84 5.10 -8.84
C ILE A 30 6.61 6.30 -7.92
N ASP A 31 7.59 7.18 -7.75
CA ASP A 31 7.56 8.32 -6.83
C ASP A 31 7.00 9.60 -7.45
N ASP A 32 6.94 9.66 -8.78
CA ASP A 32 6.61 10.89 -9.50
C ASP A 32 5.17 10.82 -10.01
N ILE A 33 4.40 11.88 -9.74
CA ILE A 33 3.06 12.07 -10.30
C ILE A 33 3.15 13.17 -11.35
N LEU A 34 2.97 12.79 -12.61
CA LEU A 34 2.89 13.70 -13.74
C LEU A 34 1.44 14.16 -13.92
N VAL A 35 1.23 15.47 -13.94
CA VAL A 35 -0.06 16.09 -14.26
C VAL A 35 0.11 16.87 -15.55
N ALA A 36 -0.65 16.52 -16.58
CA ALA A 36 -0.60 17.19 -17.88
C ALA A 36 -1.92 17.94 -18.14
N SER A 37 -1.85 19.14 -18.71
CA SER A 37 -3.03 19.99 -18.98
C SER A 37 -2.74 20.91 -20.16
N SER A 38 -3.79 21.37 -20.86
CA SER A 38 -3.62 22.18 -22.07
C SER A 38 -3.59 23.68 -21.77
N SER A 39 -4.05 24.09 -20.59
CA SER A 39 -4.02 25.49 -20.13
C SER A 39 -3.70 25.58 -18.64
N GLU A 40 -3.21 26.74 -18.20
CA GLU A 40 -2.90 27.01 -16.79
C GLU A 40 -4.16 26.94 -15.89
N ALA A 41 -5.27 27.50 -16.35
CA ALA A 41 -6.54 27.48 -15.61
C ALA A 41 -7.05 26.03 -15.40
N GLU A 42 -6.97 25.20 -16.42
CA GLU A 42 -7.28 23.77 -16.34
C GLU A 42 -6.30 23.03 -15.42
N HIS A 43 -5.01 23.37 -15.48
CA HIS A 43 -3.99 22.77 -14.62
C HIS A 43 -4.27 23.00 -13.13
N ILE A 44 -4.69 24.22 -12.76
CA ILE A 44 -5.08 24.53 -11.38
C ILE A 44 -6.30 23.68 -10.94
N GLN A 45 -7.28 23.48 -11.83
CA GLN A 45 -8.43 22.62 -11.52
C GLN A 45 -8.02 21.15 -11.36
N HIS A 46 -7.13 20.65 -12.22
CA HIS A 46 -6.58 19.30 -12.13
C HIS A 46 -5.82 19.07 -10.82
N LEU A 47 -5.00 20.05 -10.38
CA LEU A 47 -4.32 19.98 -9.10
C LEU A 47 -5.31 19.96 -7.93
N ARG A 48 -6.37 20.77 -7.97
CA ARG A 48 -7.42 20.74 -6.94
C ARG A 48 -8.12 19.38 -6.85
N LEU A 49 -8.41 18.76 -8.00
CA LEU A 49 -9.02 17.42 -8.04
C LEU A 49 -8.06 16.32 -7.57
N LEU A 50 -6.76 16.47 -7.83
CA LEU A 50 -5.73 15.55 -7.39
C LEU A 50 -5.55 15.60 -5.86
N PHE A 51 -5.47 16.79 -5.29
CA PHE A 51 -5.29 17.01 -3.85
C PHE A 51 -6.61 17.03 -3.05
N ASN A 52 -7.72 16.62 -3.66
CA ASN A 52 -9.01 16.59 -2.99
C ASN A 52 -8.98 15.63 -1.78
N GLU A 53 -9.60 16.03 -0.67
CA GLU A 53 -9.49 15.34 0.62
C GLU A 53 -9.93 13.87 0.53
N ASP A 54 -10.94 13.56 -0.29
CA ASP A 54 -11.44 12.19 -0.51
C ASP A 54 -10.33 11.20 -0.97
N ARG A 55 -9.36 11.67 -1.77
CA ARG A 55 -8.27 10.83 -2.28
C ARG A 55 -7.18 10.60 -1.24
N VAL A 56 -6.91 11.61 -0.42
CA VAL A 56 -6.02 11.48 0.74
C VAL A 56 -6.68 10.58 1.80
N GLU A 57 -8.00 10.69 1.95
CA GLU A 57 -8.79 9.87 2.85
C GLU A 57 -8.74 8.38 2.48
N ALA A 58 -8.53 8.02 1.21
CA ALA A 58 -8.34 6.62 0.81
C ALA A 58 -7.07 5.99 1.44
N ILE A 59 -6.04 6.79 1.72
CA ILE A 59 -4.85 6.36 2.45
C ILE A 59 -5.21 6.11 3.93
N PHE A 60 -5.96 7.02 4.52
CA PHE A 60 -6.43 6.91 5.92
C PHE A 60 -7.47 5.80 6.12
N LYS A 61 -8.35 5.56 5.13
CA LYS A 61 -9.39 4.53 5.12
C LYS A 61 -8.91 3.17 4.63
N PHE A 62 -7.59 2.97 4.50
CA PHE A 62 -7.06 1.69 4.03
C PHE A 62 -7.68 0.54 4.86
N PRO A 63 -8.32 -0.45 4.19
CA PRO A 63 -9.06 -1.48 4.90
C PRO A 63 -8.11 -2.38 5.68
N LYS A 64 -8.51 -2.77 6.89
CA LYS A 64 -7.74 -3.68 7.74
C LYS A 64 -7.51 -4.99 6.98
N PRO A 65 -6.26 -5.40 6.72
CA PRO A 65 -5.98 -6.60 5.96
C PRO A 65 -6.60 -7.84 6.61
N THR A 66 -7.48 -8.54 5.89
CA THR A 66 -8.13 -9.76 6.39
C THR A 66 -7.38 -11.03 6.01
N THR A 67 -6.53 -10.94 4.98
CA THR A 67 -5.70 -12.07 4.52
C THR A 67 -4.21 -11.77 4.56
N ILE A 68 -3.39 -12.82 4.65
CA ILE A 68 -1.92 -12.73 4.63
C ILE A 68 -1.43 -12.05 3.34
N THR A 69 -2.11 -12.27 2.21
CA THR A 69 -1.76 -11.63 0.93
C THR A 69 -2.01 -10.13 0.99
N GLN A 70 -3.13 -9.69 1.56
CA GLN A 70 -3.40 -8.28 1.78
C GLN A 70 -2.40 -7.65 2.76
N LEU A 71 -2.07 -8.36 3.86
CA LEU A 71 -1.11 -7.89 4.85
C LEU A 71 0.29 -7.71 4.24
N ARG A 72 0.72 -8.64 3.38
CA ARG A 72 2.00 -8.52 2.65
C ARG A 72 2.03 -7.33 1.71
N ARG A 73 0.93 -7.03 1.02
CA ARG A 73 0.83 -5.84 0.16
C ARG A 73 0.93 -4.56 0.99
N PHE A 74 0.19 -4.50 2.09
CA PHE A 74 0.22 -3.38 3.03
C PHE A 74 1.62 -3.14 3.61
N LEU A 75 2.27 -4.18 4.12
CA LEU A 75 3.64 -4.11 4.63
C LEU A 75 4.65 -3.75 3.53
N GLY A 76 4.44 -4.20 2.29
CA GLY A 76 5.26 -3.84 1.14
C GLY A 76 5.20 -2.34 0.85
N MET A 77 4.00 -1.77 0.85
CA MET A 77 3.75 -0.33 0.68
C MET A 77 4.40 0.48 1.81
N LEU A 78 4.15 0.12 3.07
CA LEU A 78 4.72 0.86 4.21
C LEU A 78 6.23 0.77 4.30
N ASN A 79 6.79 -0.37 3.91
CA ASN A 79 8.23 -0.54 3.90
C ASN A 79 8.93 0.35 2.86
N TYR A 80 8.21 0.79 1.83
CA TYR A 80 8.68 1.80 0.88
C TYR A 80 8.89 3.17 1.57
N TYR A 81 7.91 3.57 2.37
CA TYR A 81 7.92 4.82 3.13
C TYR A 81 8.64 4.76 4.49
N ARG A 82 9.27 3.63 4.82
CA ARG A 82 9.94 3.43 6.11
C ARG A 82 10.99 4.49 6.47
N ARG A 83 11.52 5.22 5.47
CA ARG A 83 12.49 6.31 5.67
C ARG A 83 11.87 7.55 6.31
N PHE A 84 10.56 7.74 6.13
CA PHE A 84 9.81 8.88 6.65
C PHE A 84 9.11 8.57 7.98
N ILE A 85 8.84 7.28 8.24
CA ILE A 85 8.23 6.82 9.49
C ILE A 85 9.32 6.61 10.55
N ARG A 86 9.31 7.43 11.62
CA ARG A 86 10.24 7.27 12.75
C ARG A 86 10.04 5.92 13.42
N GLN A 87 11.14 5.19 13.64
CA GLN A 87 11.11 3.86 14.27
C GLN A 87 10.18 2.84 13.58
N ALA A 88 9.98 2.95 12.25
CA ALA A 88 9.10 2.08 11.46
C ALA A 88 9.31 0.58 11.72
N ALA A 89 10.55 0.14 11.96
CA ALA A 89 10.86 -1.25 12.27
C ALA A 89 10.17 -1.74 13.55
N HIS A 90 10.09 -0.90 14.59
CA HIS A 90 9.43 -1.23 15.85
C HIS A 90 7.91 -1.26 15.68
N ILE A 91 7.37 -0.24 14.99
CA ILE A 91 5.93 -0.12 14.76
C ILE A 91 5.41 -1.29 13.89
N LEU A 92 6.16 -1.70 12.87
CA LEU A 92 5.75 -2.80 11.98
C LEU A 92 6.05 -4.20 12.53
N ALA A 93 6.83 -4.32 13.62
CA ALA A 93 7.24 -5.61 14.15
C ALA A 93 6.08 -6.55 14.51
N PRO A 94 4.98 -6.10 15.16
CA PRO A 94 3.82 -6.94 15.45
C PRO A 94 3.16 -7.46 14.17
N LEU A 95 3.10 -6.63 13.12
CA LEU A 95 2.52 -7.01 11.83
C LEU A 95 3.41 -8.01 11.07
N VAL A 96 4.73 -7.85 11.14
CA VAL A 96 5.69 -8.78 10.52
C VAL A 96 5.69 -10.15 11.22
N LYS A 97 5.30 -10.22 12.50
CA LYS A 97 5.17 -11.49 13.25
C LYS A 97 4.18 -12.45 12.58
N PHE A 98 3.08 -11.96 12.01
CA PHE A 98 2.12 -12.78 11.26
C PHE A 98 2.71 -13.41 9.99
N LEU A 99 3.83 -12.88 9.47
CA LEU A 99 4.48 -13.44 8.30
C LEU A 99 5.52 -14.51 8.66
N LYS A 100 5.92 -14.65 9.93
CA LYS A 100 6.89 -15.66 10.36
C LYS A 100 6.29 -17.06 10.17
N GLY A 101 7.06 -17.95 9.52
CA GLY A 101 6.64 -19.33 9.23
C GLY A 101 5.89 -19.51 7.90
N ILE A 102 5.37 -18.43 7.28
CA ILE A 102 4.63 -18.52 6.01
C ILE A 102 5.59 -18.46 4.83
N ARG A 103 6.01 -19.63 4.32
CA ARG A 103 6.82 -19.71 3.09
C ARG A 103 6.01 -19.31 1.86
N ASN A 104 6.62 -18.55 0.95
CA ASN A 104 6.09 -18.36 -0.40
C ASN A 104 6.04 -19.73 -1.10
N LYS A 105 4.84 -20.28 -1.26
CA LYS A 105 4.65 -21.45 -2.14
C LYS A 105 5.10 -21.03 -3.54
N LYS A 106 6.06 -21.76 -4.13
CA LYS A 106 6.39 -21.61 -5.55
C LYS A 106 5.08 -21.69 -6.34
N ARG A 107 4.88 -20.80 -7.32
CA ARG A 107 3.67 -20.80 -8.17
C ARG A 107 3.48 -22.24 -8.70
N PRO A 108 2.36 -22.91 -8.41
CA PRO A 108 2.10 -24.20 -9.00
C PRO A 108 1.99 -24.01 -10.52
N LYS A 109 2.63 -24.88 -11.31
CA LYS A 109 2.59 -24.84 -12.79
C LYS A 109 1.17 -25.01 -13.36
N ARG A 110 0.17 -25.31 -12.52
CA ARG A 110 -1.23 -25.56 -12.86
C ARG A 110 -2.12 -24.76 -11.90
N LYS A 111 -3.26 -24.23 -12.38
CA LYS A 111 -4.27 -23.58 -11.53
C LYS A 111 -4.88 -24.62 -10.58
N VAL A 112 -4.21 -24.89 -9.47
CA VAL A 112 -4.74 -25.67 -8.36
C VAL A 112 -5.72 -24.76 -7.61
N LYS A 113 -6.97 -25.21 -7.44
CA LYS A 113 -7.94 -24.58 -6.53
C LYS A 113 -7.29 -24.54 -5.15
N THR A 114 -6.81 -23.37 -4.75
CA THR A 114 -6.09 -23.17 -3.49
C THR A 114 -7.12 -23.03 -2.38
N LYS A 115 -6.87 -23.65 -1.22
CA LYS A 115 -7.72 -23.49 -0.01
C LYS A 115 -7.95 -21.99 0.27
N PRO A 116 -9.14 -21.61 0.76
CA PRO A 116 -9.41 -20.23 1.17
C PRO A 116 -8.31 -19.78 2.15
N GLU A 117 -7.75 -18.60 1.90
CA GLU A 117 -6.73 -18.01 2.76
C GLU A 117 -7.28 -17.94 4.19
N GLU A 118 -6.60 -18.56 5.15
CA GLU A 118 -6.96 -18.46 6.58
C GLU A 118 -7.02 -16.97 6.96
N ALA A 119 -8.13 -16.57 7.57
CA ALA A 119 -8.35 -15.21 8.02
C ALA A 119 -7.32 -14.85 9.09
N LEU A 120 -6.82 -13.61 9.05
CA LEU A 120 -5.82 -13.14 9.99
C LEU A 120 -6.46 -12.90 11.37
N GLU A 121 -6.05 -13.63 12.40
CA GLU A 121 -6.45 -13.34 13.78
C GLU A 121 -5.64 -12.14 14.31
N TRP A 122 -6.29 -10.98 14.39
CA TRP A 122 -5.63 -9.75 14.83
C TRP A 122 -5.49 -9.70 16.35
N THR A 123 -4.27 -9.50 16.83
CA THR A 123 -3.99 -9.19 18.23
C THR A 123 -4.17 -7.69 18.52
N ASP A 124 -4.31 -7.33 19.80
CA ASP A 124 -4.44 -5.92 20.22
C ASP A 124 -3.19 -5.11 19.87
N GLU A 125 -2.00 -5.71 20.04
CA GLU A 125 -0.72 -5.13 19.64
C GLU A 125 -0.66 -4.82 18.14
N ALA A 126 -1.19 -5.72 17.31
CA ALA A 126 -1.22 -5.56 15.86
C ALA A 126 -2.19 -4.47 15.41
N THR A 127 -3.34 -4.36 16.09
CA THR A 127 -4.33 -3.32 15.82
C THR A 127 -3.77 -1.94 16.20
N THR A 128 -3.10 -1.84 17.34
CA THR A 128 -2.41 -0.61 17.76
C THR A 128 -1.32 -0.21 16.78
N ALA A 129 -0.50 -1.16 16.34
CA ALA A 129 0.52 -0.93 15.31
C ALA A 129 -0.08 -0.45 13.98
N PHE A 130 -1.23 -1.01 13.57
CA PHE A 130 -1.91 -0.61 12.34
C PHE A 130 -2.39 0.85 12.39
N GLU A 131 -3.02 1.27 13.49
CA GLU A 131 -3.49 2.64 13.66
C GLU A 131 -2.33 3.63 13.79
N LEU A 132 -1.26 3.27 14.51
CA LEU A 132 -0.07 4.12 14.65
C LEU A 132 0.60 4.42 13.30
N VAL A 133 0.65 3.44 12.39
CA VAL A 133 1.24 3.66 11.06
C VAL A 133 0.36 4.54 10.17
N LYS A 134 -0.97 4.50 10.35
CA LYS A 134 -1.87 5.40 9.62
C LYS A 134 -1.74 6.86 10.04
N GLN A 135 -1.24 7.10 11.25
CA GLN A 135 -1.10 8.45 11.83
C GLN A 135 0.33 9.01 11.72
N ALA A 136 1.29 8.22 11.20
CA ALA A 136 2.71 8.56 11.12
C ALA A 136 3.12 9.10 9.74
#